data_AF-A0A2I0NLD4-F1
#
_entry.id   AF-A0A2I0NLD4-F1
#
_cell.length_a   1.000
_cell.length_b   1.000
_cell.length_c   1.000
_cell.angle_alpha   90.00
_cell.angle_beta   90.00
_cell.angle_gamma   90.00
#
_symmetry.space_group_name_H-M   'P 1'
#
loop_
_entity.id
_entity.type
_entity.pdbx_description
1 polymer ?
#
loop_
_entity_poly.entity_id
_entity_poly.type
_entity_poly.pdbx_seq_one_letter_code
_entity_poly.pdbx_strand_id
1 'polypeptide(L)'
;MQLTIVNKTENEINIKIVGESHTLMNFLKTALLKNKHVEIATYDIKHPTISDPILFVRTDGAEPIDVIKKASKDIIKECDAFVKLFTEKTKD
;
A
#
# COMPACT_ATOMS: atom_id res chain seq x y z
N MET A 1 7.12 2.83 12.47
CA MET A 1 7.21 2.84 11.00
C MET A 1 8.00 4.05 10.52
N GLN A 2 8.86 3.88 9.52
CA GLN A 2 9.55 4.97 8.81
C GLN A 2 9.50 4.71 7.29
N LEU A 3 9.23 5.74 6.49
CA LEU A 3 9.24 5.65 5.02
C LEU A 3 10.45 6.37 4.43
N THR A 4 11.04 5.77 3.40
CA THR A 4 12.10 6.40 2.60
C THR A 4 11.89 6.08 1.13
N ILE A 5 11.83 7.12 0.29
CA ILE A 5 11.80 6.95 -1.17
C ILE A 5 13.21 6.53 -1.58
N VAL A 6 13.35 5.31 -2.10
CA VAL A 6 14.61 4.75 -2.58
C VAL A 6 14.90 5.23 -4.00
N ASN A 7 13.86 5.25 -4.84
CA ASN A 7 13.94 5.74 -6.21
C ASN A 7 12.56 6.24 -6.65
N LYS A 8 12.52 7.25 -7.53
CA LYS A 8 11.30 7.75 -8.17
C LYS A 8 11.62 8.20 -9.59
N THR A 9 10.80 7.80 -10.54
CA THR A 9 10.75 8.34 -11.90
C THR A 9 9.39 9.02 -12.14
N GLU A 10 9.05 9.32 -13.39
CA GLU A 10 7.73 9.87 -13.74
C GLU A 10 6.60 8.88 -13.46
N ASN A 11 6.81 7.58 -13.69
CA ASN A 11 5.79 6.55 -13.58
C ASN A 11 6.17 5.38 -12.65
N GLU A 12 7.32 5.42 -11.99
CA GLU A 12 7.75 4.39 -11.04
C GLU A 12 8.16 4.98 -9.69
N ILE A 13 7.97 4.20 -8.63
CA ILE A 13 8.45 4.53 -7.30
C ILE A 13 8.84 3.29 -6.50
N ASN A 14 9.94 3.40 -5.77
CA ASN A 14 10.41 2.42 -4.80
C ASN A 14 10.42 3.05 -3.41
N ILE A 15 9.77 2.42 -2.44
CA ILE A 15 9.65 2.93 -1.07
C ILE A 15 10.08 1.85 -0.09
N LYS A 16 11.10 2.15 0.72
CA LYS A 16 11.46 1.34 1.89
C LYS A 16 10.51 1.69 3.04
N ILE A 17 9.88 0.68 3.65
CA ILE A 17 8.93 0.86 4.76
C ILE A 17 9.43 0.08 5.98
N VAL A 18 10.18 0.77 6.84
CA VAL A 18 10.85 0.17 8.01
C VAL A 18 9.85 -0.12 9.13
N GLY A 19 9.99 -1.30 9.73
CA GLY A 19 9.16 -1.74 10.86
C GLY A 19 7.81 -2.34 10.46
N GLU A 20 7.63 -2.68 9.19
CA GLU A 20 6.43 -3.31 8.64
C GLU A 20 6.77 -4.63 7.94
N SER A 21 5.77 -5.49 7.75
CA SER A 21 5.95 -6.83 7.16
C SER A 21 4.84 -7.17 6.18
N HIS A 22 4.63 -8.47 5.92
CA HIS A 22 3.69 -8.98 4.93
C HIS A 22 2.23 -8.54 5.14
N THR A 23 1.78 -8.30 6.37
CA THR A 23 0.38 -7.94 6.64
C THR A 23 0.03 -6.61 5.99
N LEU A 24 0.71 -5.52 6.39
CA LEU A 24 0.50 -4.20 5.79
C LEU A 24 0.82 -4.23 4.29
N MET A 25 1.90 -4.92 3.92
CA MET A 25 2.37 -4.87 2.55
C MET A 25 1.48 -5.62 1.56
N ASN A 26 0.93 -6.77 1.95
CA ASN A 26 -0.08 -7.44 1.13
C ASN A 26 -1.36 -6.61 1.04
N PHE A 27 -1.78 -5.95 2.13
CA PHE A 27 -2.99 -5.14 2.10
C PHE A 27 -2.84 -3.94 1.17
N LEU A 28 -1.74 -3.19 1.29
CA LEU A 28 -1.43 -2.06 0.41
C LEU A 28 -1.26 -2.50 -1.05
N LYS A 29 -0.52 -3.58 -1.31
CA LYS A 29 -0.37 -4.16 -2.66
C LYS A 29 -1.73 -4.49 -3.27
N THR A 30 -2.60 -5.15 -2.50
CA THR A 30 -3.93 -5.55 -2.98
C THR A 30 -4.79 -4.33 -3.32
N ALA A 31 -4.75 -3.29 -2.49
CA ALA A 31 -5.47 -2.04 -2.76
C ALA A 31 -4.92 -1.31 -4.00
N LEU A 32 -3.59 -1.28 -4.17
CA LEU A 32 -2.95 -0.68 -5.33
C LEU A 32 -3.36 -1.38 -6.63
N LEU A 33 -3.38 -2.72 -6.65
CA LEU A 33 -3.77 -3.50 -7.83
C LEU A 33 -5.24 -3.33 -8.23
N LYS A 34 -6.10 -2.74 -7.38
CA LYS A 34 -7.48 -2.36 -7.75
C LYS A 34 -7.52 -1.07 -8.58
N ASN A 35 -6.46 -0.25 -8.57
CA ASN A 35 -6.41 0.99 -9.31
C ASN A 35 -6.04 0.72 -10.77
N LYS A 36 -6.92 1.10 -11.71
CA LYS A 36 -6.74 0.90 -13.16
C LYS A 36 -5.45 1.52 -13.75
N HIS A 37 -4.89 2.51 -13.08
CA HIS A 37 -3.65 3.19 -13.49
C HIS A 37 -2.38 2.48 -12.99
N VAL A 38 -2.51 1.43 -12.18
CA VAL A 38 -1.39 0.63 -11.69
C VAL A 38 -1.16 -0.54 -12.64
N GLU A 39 0.00 -0.54 -13.28
CA GLU A 39 0.45 -1.66 -14.12
C GLU A 39 1.09 -2.75 -13.26
N ILE A 40 1.89 -2.34 -12.27
CA ILE A 40 2.61 -3.23 -11.37
C ILE A 40 2.54 -2.66 -9.95
N ALA A 41 2.14 -3.50 -8.99
CA ALA A 41 2.39 -3.25 -7.58
C ALA A 41 2.87 -4.54 -6.92
N THR A 42 4.04 -4.48 -6.31
CA THR A 42 4.62 -5.59 -5.57
C THR A 42 5.49 -5.06 -4.44
N TYR A 43 5.92 -5.92 -3.54
CA TYR A 43 6.96 -5.61 -2.58
C TYR A 43 7.88 -6.80 -2.45
N ASP A 44 9.13 -6.53 -2.10
CA ASP A 44 10.12 -7.55 -1.80
C ASP A 44 10.66 -7.39 -0.37
N ILE A 45 10.93 -8.52 0.27
CA ILE A 45 11.66 -8.62 1.54
C ILE A 45 12.85 -9.52 1.26
N LYS A 46 13.98 -8.90 0.85
CA LYS A 46 15.16 -9.61 0.37
C LYS A 46 15.63 -10.73 1.31
N HIS A 47 15.64 -10.47 2.62
CA HIS A 47 15.89 -11.48 3.65
C HIS A 47 14.72 -11.50 4.65
N PRO A 48 13.94 -12.60 4.73
CA PRO A 48 12.66 -12.64 5.46
C PRO A 48 12.71 -12.20 6.92
N THR A 49 13.83 -12.41 7.61
CA THR A 49 13.95 -12.16 9.06
C THR A 49 14.55 -10.80 9.40
N ILE A 50 15.27 -10.16 8.47
CA ILE A 50 16.12 -8.99 8.78
C ILE A 50 15.97 -7.81 7.83
N SER A 51 15.36 -8.03 6.65
CA SER A 51 15.14 -6.95 5.69
C SER A 51 13.80 -6.29 5.94
N ASP A 52 13.79 -4.96 5.81
CA ASP A 52 12.55 -4.22 5.68
C ASP A 52 11.98 -4.39 4.26
N PRO A 53 10.66 -4.31 4.09
CA PRO A 53 10.04 -4.37 2.77
C PRO A 53 10.37 -3.14 1.93
N ILE A 54 10.54 -3.39 0.63
CA ILE A 54 10.61 -2.36 -0.41
C ILE A 54 9.40 -2.54 -1.31
N LEU A 55 8.49 -1.57 -1.25
CA LEU A 55 7.35 -1.47 -2.17
C LEU A 55 7.82 -0.93 -3.51
N PHE A 56 7.42 -1.58 -4.60
CA PHE A 56 7.57 -1.10 -5.97
C PHE A 56 6.20 -0.90 -6.61
N VAL A 57 6.01 0.28 -7.22
CA VAL A 57 4.80 0.60 -7.99
C VAL A 57 5.20 1.20 -9.33
N ARG A 58 4.61 0.68 -10.42
CA ARG A 58 4.65 1.26 -11.76
C ARG A 58 3.23 1.59 -12.22
N THR A 59 3.07 2.76 -12.84
CA THR A 59 1.82 3.26 -13.38
C THR A 59 1.87 3.42 -14.89
N ASP A 60 0.69 3.57 -15.51
CA ASP A 60 0.47 3.87 -16.93
C ASP A 60 0.79 5.33 -17.33
N GLY A 61 1.58 6.04 -16.52
CA GLY A 61 1.87 7.47 -16.65
C GLY A 61 1.20 8.36 -15.60
N ALA A 62 0.29 7.82 -14.79
CA ALA A 62 -0.23 8.54 -13.62
C ALA A 62 0.85 8.75 -12.54
N GLU A 63 0.82 9.88 -11.82
CA GLU A 63 1.80 10.17 -10.76
C GLU A 63 1.74 9.11 -9.62
N PRO A 64 2.80 8.30 -9.42
CA PRO A 64 2.77 7.15 -8.52
C PRO A 64 2.46 7.50 -7.05
N ILE A 65 2.92 8.66 -6.59
CA ILE A 65 2.66 9.13 -5.22
C ILE A 65 1.16 9.30 -4.98
N ASP A 66 0.43 9.87 -5.96
CA ASP A 66 -1.00 10.12 -5.81
C ASP A 66 -1.81 8.83 -5.90
N VAL A 67 -1.36 7.88 -6.72
CA VAL A 67 -1.90 6.52 -6.76
C VAL A 67 -1.76 5.82 -5.40
N ILE A 68 -0.60 5.92 -4.75
CA ILE A 68 -0.36 5.35 -3.42
C ILE A 68 -1.21 6.04 -2.34
N LYS A 69 -1.32 7.37 -2.37
CA LYS A 69 -2.21 8.12 -1.47
C LYS A 69 -3.67 7.69 -1.63
N LYS A 70 -4.11 7.49 -2.87
CA LYS A 70 -5.48 7.07 -3.19
C LYS A 70 -5.75 5.66 -2.64
N ALA A 71 -4.87 4.70 -2.89
CA ALA A 71 -5.00 3.35 -2.35
C ALA A 71 -5.03 3.35 -0.81
N SER A 72 -4.18 4.17 -0.17
CA SER A 72 -4.16 4.31 1.30
C SER A 72 -5.48 4.88 1.84
N LYS A 73 -6.06 5.88 1.17
CA LYS A 73 -7.38 6.43 1.55
C LYS A 73 -8.51 5.42 1.36
N ASP A 74 -8.43 4.59 0.33
CA ASP A 74 -9.45 3.57 0.07
C ASP A 74 -9.38 2.45 1.13
N ILE A 75 -8.18 2.06 1.57
CA ILE A 75 -8.00 1.17 2.73
C ILE A 75 -8.66 1.75 3.99
N ILE A 76 -8.40 3.02 4.32
CA ILE A 76 -8.99 3.66 5.51
C ILE A 76 -10.52 3.61 5.43
N LYS A 77 -11.10 3.93 4.26
CA LYS A 77 -12.55 3.85 4.06
C LYS A 77 -13.11 2.43 4.23
N GLU A 78 -12.42 1.41 3.73
CA GLU A 78 -12.82 0.01 3.91
C GLU A 78 -12.81 -0.36 5.40
N CYS A 79 -11.78 0.04 6.16
CA CYS A 79 -11.70 -0.17 7.60
C CYS A 79 -12.81 0.56 8.36
N ASP A 80 -13.05 1.84 8.07
CA ASP A 80 -14.09 2.65 8.71
C ASP A 80 -15.48 2.07 8.47
N ALA A 81 -15.75 1.65 7.23
CA ALA A 81 -17.01 1.01 6.86
C ALA A 81 -17.21 -0.30 7.64
N PHE A 82 -16.16 -1.11 7.77
CA PHE A 82 -16.21 -2.34 8.55
C PHE A 82 -16.51 -2.06 10.04
N VAL A 83 -15.77 -1.14 10.67
CA VAL A 83 -15.97 -0.78 12.09
C VAL A 83 -17.39 -0.27 12.32
N LYS A 84 -17.91 0.57 11.43
CA LYS A 84 -19.29 1.08 11.52
C LYS A 84 -20.31 -0.06 11.45
N LEU A 85 -20.22 -0.92 10.44
CA LEU A 85 -21.14 -2.04 10.26
C LEU A 85 -21.09 -3.01 11.44
N PHE A 86 -19.88 -3.32 11.92
CA PHE A 86 -19.70 -4.20 13.07
C PHE A 86 -20.35 -3.61 14.32
N THR A 87 -20.08 -2.33 14.61
CA THR A 87 -20.64 -1.63 15.77
C THR A 87 -22.17 -1.52 15.69
N GLU A 88 -22.74 -1.28 14.52
CA GLU A 88 -24.20 -1.26 14.33
C GLU A 88 -24.86 -2.61 14.62
N LYS A 89 -24.15 -3.72 14.37
CA LYS A 89 -24.67 -5.09 14.59
C LYS A 89 -24.43 -5.62 15.99
N THR A 90 -23.46 -5.06 16.72
CA THR A 90 -23.13 -5.47 18.10
C THR A 90 -23.67 -4.52 19.17
N LYS A 91 -24.47 -3.51 18.79
CA LYS A 91 -25.26 -2.74 19.75
C LYS A 91 -26.41 -3.62 20.23
N ASP A 92 -26.34 -4.04 21.50
CA ASP A 92 -27.51 -4.46 22.27
C ASP A 92 -28.54 -3.32 22.35
#